data_AF-A0A258Q5B8-F1
#
_entry.id   AF-A0A258Q5B8-F1
#
_cell.length_a   1.000
_cell.length_b   1.000
_cell.length_c   1.000
_cell.angle_alpha   90.00
_cell.angle_beta   90.00
_cell.angle_gamma   90.00
#
_symmetry.space_group_name_H-M   'P 1'
#
loop_
_entity.id
_entity.type
_entity.pdbx_description
1 polymer ?
#
loop_
_entity_poly.entity_id
_entity_poly.type
_entity_poly.pdbx_seq_one_letter_code
_entity_poly.pdbx_strand_id
1 'polypeptide(L)'
;SFSVNVGRLELLRADNPFETKQAPSLRTVYDLADLEQSLFIYQSGQSGWVQSKLYRNMSPLWAKNEYLPLQMQATSTGRQLELNLK
;
A
#
# COMPACT_ATOMS: atom_id res chain seq x y z
N SER A 1 -0.67 25.76 -4.57
CA SER A 1 -1.49 24.68 -5.16
C SER A 1 -1.45 23.47 -4.24
N PHE A 2 -2.49 22.65 -4.22
CA PHE A 2 -2.51 21.39 -3.45
C PHE A 2 -2.55 20.22 -4.44
N SER A 3 -1.78 19.16 -4.18
CA SER A 3 -1.86 17.89 -4.93
C SER A 3 -2.83 16.95 -4.24
N VAL A 4 -3.48 16.06 -5.00
CA VAL A 4 -4.31 14.98 -4.44
C VAL A 4 -3.43 13.95 -3.70
N ASN A 5 -2.27 13.62 -4.27
CA ASN A 5 -1.23 12.86 -3.58
C ASN A 5 -0.45 13.80 -2.67
N VAL A 6 -0.81 13.84 -1.38
CA VAL A 6 -0.18 14.69 -0.38
C VAL A 6 0.88 13.90 0.41
N GLY A 7 2.06 14.49 0.59
CA GLY A 7 3.01 14.08 1.61
C GLY A 7 3.35 15.30 2.46
N ARG A 8 3.20 15.21 3.78
CA ARG A 8 3.60 16.30 4.68
C ARG A 8 5.10 16.24 4.90
N LEU A 9 5.78 17.30 4.50
CA LEU A 9 7.23 17.46 4.66
C LEU A 9 7.56 18.08 6.03
N GLU A 10 8.65 17.63 6.64
CA GLU A 10 9.19 18.17 7.88
C GLU A 10 10.20 19.30 7.61
N LEU A 11 9.79 20.36 6.91
CA LEU A 11 10.68 21.43 6.39
C LEU A 11 11.51 22.18 7.46
N LEU A 12 11.11 22.11 8.74
CA LEU A 12 11.83 22.74 9.86
C LEU A 12 12.98 21.86 10.39
N ARG A 13 13.12 20.61 9.93
CA ARG A 13 14.21 19.69 10.29
C ARG A 13 15.34 19.79 9.27
N ALA A 14 16.41 20.50 9.64
CA ALA A 14 17.52 20.78 8.73
C ALA A 14 18.30 19.54 8.26
N ASP A 15 18.29 18.45 9.04
CA ASP A 15 18.97 17.19 8.75
C ASP A 15 18.26 16.37 7.65
N ASN A 16 16.93 16.43 7.58
CA ASN A 16 16.14 15.76 6.55
C ASN A 16 14.81 16.49 6.28
N PRO A 17 14.83 17.66 5.62
CA PRO A 17 13.66 18.53 5.47
C PRO A 17 12.56 17.94 4.58
N PHE A 18 12.90 16.92 3.78
CA PHE A 18 11.97 16.23 2.89
C PHE A 18 11.46 14.90 3.46
N GLU A 19 11.79 14.58 4.71
CA GLU A 19 11.20 13.44 5.41
C GLU A 19 9.67 13.58 5.42
N THR A 20 8.98 12.51 5.00
CA THR A 20 7.52 12.43 5.07
C THR A 20 7.12 11.43 6.14
N LYS A 21 6.48 11.90 7.21
CA LYS A 21 5.95 11.06 8.29
C LYS A 21 4.44 10.83 8.19
N GLN A 22 3.77 11.67 7.41
CA GLN A 22 2.32 11.65 7.21
C GLN A 22 2.02 11.73 5.73
N ALA A 23 1.39 10.67 5.22
CA ALA A 23 0.93 10.52 3.86
C ALA A 23 -0.27 9.55 3.86
N PRO A 24 -1.04 9.46 2.77
CA PRO A 24 -2.09 8.47 2.64
C PRO A 24 -1.55 7.06 2.90
N SER A 25 -2.22 6.29 3.75
CA SER A 25 -1.83 4.92 4.04
C SER A 25 -2.08 3.98 2.85
N LEU A 26 -3.18 4.20 2.14
CA LEU A 26 -3.72 3.34 1.09
C LEU A 26 -4.16 4.19 -0.11
N ARG A 27 -3.87 3.72 -1.32
CA ARG A 27 -4.50 4.18 -2.56
C ARG A 27 -5.23 3.00 -3.20
N THR A 28 -6.46 3.22 -3.63
CA THR A 28 -7.29 2.16 -4.24
C THR A 28 -8.12 2.74 -5.39
N VAL A 29 -8.29 1.94 -6.43
CA VAL A 29 -9.24 2.16 -7.53
C VAL A 29 -10.15 0.93 -7.58
N TYR A 30 -11.45 1.16 -7.46
CA TYR A 30 -12.46 0.10 -7.58
C TYR A 30 -13.10 0.17 -8.96
N ASP A 31 -13.04 -0.92 -9.71
CA ASP A 31 -13.87 -1.10 -10.90
C ASP A 31 -15.14 -1.84 -10.47
N LEU A 32 -16.26 -1.12 -10.42
CA LEU A 32 -17.53 -1.68 -9.97
C LEU A 32 -18.23 -2.53 -11.04
N ALA A 33 -17.80 -2.46 -12.30
CA ALA A 33 -18.30 -3.33 -13.36
C ALA A 33 -17.58 -4.69 -13.35
N ASP A 34 -16.29 -4.69 -12.99
CA ASP A 34 -15.49 -5.89 -12.82
C ASP A 34 -14.48 -5.73 -11.68
N LEU A 35 -14.82 -6.26 -10.49
CA LEU A 35 -13.99 -6.10 -9.29
C LEU A 35 -12.60 -6.71 -9.44
N GLU A 36 -12.40 -7.68 -10.33
CA GLU A 36 -11.08 -8.31 -10.56
C GLU A 36 -10.07 -7.36 -11.24
N GLN A 37 -10.55 -6.25 -11.81
CA GLN A 37 -9.73 -5.17 -12.38
C GLN A 37 -9.40 -4.07 -11.37
N SER A 38 -9.85 -4.19 -10.11
CA SER A 38 -9.53 -3.23 -9.06
C SER A 38 -8.04 -3.21 -8.74
N LEU A 39 -7.54 -2.08 -8.26
CA LEU A 39 -6.12 -1.84 -8.01
C LEU A 39 -5.91 -1.24 -6.62
N PHE A 40 -4.84 -1.60 -5.95
CA PHE A 40 -4.49 -1.04 -4.64
C PHE A 40 -2.97 -0.93 -4.43
N ILE A 41 -2.55 -0.09 -3.48
CA ILE A 41 -1.16 -0.04 -3.02
C ILE A 41 -1.07 0.59 -1.63
N TYR A 42 -0.19 0.03 -0.78
CA TYR A 42 0.25 0.64 0.48
C TYR A 42 1.58 1.38 0.29
N GLN A 43 1.81 2.44 1.07
CA GLN A 43 3.05 3.23 1.03
C GLN A 43 4.32 2.46 1.42
N SER A 44 4.21 1.45 2.28
CA SER A 44 5.32 0.59 2.69
C SER A 44 5.13 -0.86 2.25
N GLY A 45 4.19 -1.56 2.88
CA GLY A 45 3.91 -2.97 2.69
C GLY A 45 2.81 -3.41 3.66
N GLN A 46 2.42 -4.68 3.61
CA GLN A 46 1.30 -5.20 4.41
C GLN A 46 1.66 -5.53 5.87
N SER A 47 2.96 -5.61 6.21
CA SER A 47 3.40 -5.98 7.55
C SER A 47 3.96 -4.79 8.32
N GLY A 48 3.59 -4.65 9.59
CA GLY A 48 4.21 -3.70 10.52
C GLY A 48 5.53 -4.20 11.13
N TRP A 49 5.92 -5.46 10.90
CA TRP A 49 7.14 -6.04 11.47
C TRP A 49 8.36 -5.76 10.59
N VAL A 50 9.34 -5.02 11.10
CA VAL A 50 10.50 -4.54 10.33
C VAL A 50 11.34 -5.64 9.65
N GLN A 51 11.35 -6.85 10.22
CA GLN A 51 12.09 -7.99 9.66
C GLN A 51 11.28 -8.79 8.63
N SER A 52 9.99 -8.46 8.45
CA SER A 52 9.15 -9.08 7.43
C SER A 52 9.60 -8.67 6.04
N LYS A 53 9.63 -9.63 5.12
CA LYS A 53 9.79 -9.33 3.68
C LYS A 53 8.66 -8.45 3.14
N LEU A 54 7.51 -8.40 3.83
CA LEU A 54 6.34 -7.59 3.47
C LEU A 54 6.30 -6.22 4.16
N TYR A 55 7.38 -5.80 4.84
CA TYR A 55 7.42 -4.52 5.58
C TYR A 55 7.44 -3.30 4.67
N ARG A 56 8.26 -3.36 3.60
CA ARG A 56 8.55 -2.22 2.70
C ARG A 56 8.60 -2.61 1.21
N ASN A 57 8.00 -3.76 0.87
CA ASN A 57 8.05 -4.32 -0.47
C ASN A 57 7.25 -3.53 -1.51
N MET A 58 6.28 -2.72 -1.08
CA MET A 58 5.43 -1.90 -1.94
C MET A 58 5.98 -0.48 -2.15
N SER A 59 6.92 -0.02 -1.32
CA SER A 59 7.50 1.34 -1.42
C SER A 59 8.05 1.70 -2.81
N PRO A 60 8.76 0.81 -3.54
CA PRO A 60 9.23 1.14 -4.90
C PRO A 60 8.09 1.40 -5.88
N LEU A 61 7.00 0.62 -5.81
CA LEU A 61 5.82 0.79 -6.66
C LEU A 61 5.08 2.09 -6.29
N TRP A 62 4.88 2.32 -4.98
CA TRP A 62 4.28 3.54 -4.46
C TRP A 62 4.99 4.80 -4.98
N ALA A 63 6.32 4.83 -4.92
CA ALA A 63 7.13 5.96 -5.39
C ALA A 63 6.99 6.23 -6.90
N LYS A 64 6.66 5.19 -7.68
CA LYS A 64 6.45 5.28 -9.13
C LYS A 64 4.99 5.48 -9.53
N ASN A 65 4.07 5.55 -8.57
CA ASN A 65 2.62 5.54 -8.79
C ASN A 65 2.13 4.27 -9.49
N GLU A 66 2.78 3.14 -9.22
CA GLU A 66 2.38 1.81 -9.66
C GLU A 66 1.49 1.14 -8.61
N TYR A 67 0.63 0.23 -9.06
CA TYR A 67 -0.38 -0.44 -8.24
C TYR A 67 -0.28 -1.97 -8.37
N LEU A 68 -0.82 -2.67 -7.38
CA LEU A 68 -1.02 -4.11 -7.42
C LEU A 68 -2.49 -4.44 -7.69
N PRO A 69 -2.79 -5.59 -8.32
CA PRO A 69 -4.16 -6.06 -8.48
C PRO A 69 -4.84 -6.31 -7.12
N LEU A 70 -6.07 -5.81 -6.96
CA LEU A 70 -6.96 -6.13 -5.85
C LEU A 70 -8.00 -7.15 -6.33
N GLN A 71 -7.62 -8.43 -6.28
CA GLN A 71 -8.45 -9.53 -6.78
C GLN A 71 -9.33 -10.09 -5.65
N MET A 72 -10.59 -10.40 -5.98
CA MET A 72 -11.50 -11.07 -5.03
C MET A 72 -11.28 -12.57 -5.07
N GLN A 73 -11.02 -13.11 -6.27
CA GLN A 73 -10.68 -14.50 -6.48
C GLN A 73 -9.18 -14.66 -6.74
N ALA A 74 -8.44 -15.17 -5.75
CA ALA A 74 -7.03 -15.45 -5.93
C ALA A 74 -6.81 -16.53 -7.02
N THR A 75 -5.95 -16.26 -8.00
CA THR A 75 -5.59 -17.22 -9.07
C THR A 75 -4.92 -18.48 -8.50
N SER A 76 -4.19 -18.35 -7.39
CA SER A 76 -3.57 -19.48 -6.70
C SER A 76 -3.45 -19.19 -5.21
N THR A 77 -3.89 -20.14 -4.39
CA THR A 77 -3.78 -20.07 -2.92
C THR A 77 -2.68 -21.03 -2.47
N GLY A 78 -1.52 -20.47 -2.12
CA GLY A 78 -0.39 -21.29 -1.63
C GLY A 78 -0.56 -21.78 -0.19
N ARG A 79 -1.38 -21.09 0.62
CA ARG A 79 -1.68 -21.43 2.02
C ARG A 79 -3.10 -20.97 2.36
N GLN A 80 -3.93 -21.87 2.89
CA GLN A 80 -5.29 -21.58 3.35
C GLN A 80 -5.40 -21.99 4.82
N LEU A 81 -5.92 -21.10 5.65
CA LEU A 81 -6.23 -21.38 7.05
C LEU A 81 -7.75 -21.34 7.19
N GLU A 82 -8.33 -22.45 7.63
CA GLU A 82 -9.77 -22.54 7.88
C GLU A 82 -10.03 -22.44 9.37
N LEU A 83 -10.78 -21.41 9.76
CA LEU A 83 -11.21 -21.25 11.13
C LEU A 83 -12.44 -22.12 11.37
N ASN A 84 -12.23 -23.32 11.89
CA ASN A 84 -13.33 -24.16 12.37
C ASN A 84 -13.76 -23.69 13.76
N LEU A 85 -14.88 -22.96 13.79
CA LEU A 85 -15.59 -22.69 15.03
C LEU A 85 -16.27 -24.00 15.46
N LYS A 86 -15.93 -24.49 16.66
CA LYS A 86 -16.61 -25.65 17.27
C LYS A 86 -18.02 -25.30 17.68
#